data_AF-A0A2R4WQJ2-F1
#
_entry.id   AF-A0A2R4WQJ2-F1
#
_cell.length_a   1.000
_cell.length_b   1.000
_cell.length_c   1.000
_cell.angle_alpha   90.00
_cell.angle_beta   90.00
_cell.angle_gamma   90.00
#
_symmetry.space_group_name_H-M   'P 1'
#
loop_
_entity.id
_entity.type
_entity.pdbx_description
1 polymer ?
#
loop_
_entity_poly.entity_id
_entity_poly.type
_entity_poly.pdbx_seq_one_letter_code
_entity_poly.pdbx_strand_id
1 'polypeptide(L)'
;MTQIVYVDPSAVENGDGSLQSPLNTWLGMIFVPGNIYLQKSGTRFDANIMVTGQGTADAPITIGSYGAGSSPEAKGFWFDGASYTTLSGFKVDHNTQWASVAIARGSHHITISGNDISDSISGVAIAEDAGSDNMVIGNNIYDNNYFGITLENLSGSQLIQDNNVQGNGCDGIHLECNNAIVHHSLVQNNGKLIPGSSGIHTLTHSADSVGNNNIISHNAVLDTSDSGSGDGNGIQLDEWTHDNLVVGNLIAGNDGVGVSLYGAQNSQVLHNLISKNQTGTFAQHGIHAEVAVSSNASQAYLASGNLVAGNLIDPRTVLDWPIYTDNGYSNDENGKNATFLSNAVGPMAVQDFFEWNG
;
A
#
# COMPACT_ATOMS: atom_id res chain seq x y z
N MET A 1 -4.76 34.72 -11.74
CA MET A 1 -5.61 34.24 -12.86
C MET A 1 -5.12 32.84 -13.18
N THR A 2 -6.01 31.85 -13.19
CA THR A 2 -5.68 30.47 -13.59
C THR A 2 -5.27 30.48 -15.06
N GLN A 3 -4.08 29.97 -15.36
CA GLN A 3 -3.64 29.69 -16.73
C GLN A 3 -3.71 28.20 -17.01
N ILE A 4 -4.15 27.85 -18.22
CA ILE A 4 -4.07 26.47 -18.73
C ILE A 4 -2.88 26.39 -19.67
N VAL A 5 -2.00 25.42 -19.43
CA VAL A 5 -0.81 25.12 -20.22
C VAL A 5 -1.02 23.77 -20.90
N TYR A 6 -0.97 23.75 -22.22
CA TYR A 6 -1.15 22.56 -23.04
C TYR A 6 0.21 21.99 -23.46
N VAL A 7 0.36 20.67 -23.29
CA VAL A 7 1.56 19.91 -23.66
C VAL A 7 1.17 18.82 -24.66
N ASP A 8 1.80 18.81 -25.83
CA ASP A 8 1.69 17.79 -26.86
C ASP A 8 3.09 17.28 -27.23
N PRO A 9 3.59 16.22 -26.59
CA PRO A 9 4.88 15.60 -26.93
C PRO A 9 5.04 15.19 -28.41
N SER A 10 3.95 15.11 -29.18
CA SER A 10 4.00 14.85 -30.63
C SER A 10 4.12 16.11 -31.50
N ALA A 11 4.02 17.31 -30.91
CA ALA A 11 4.18 18.56 -31.63
C ALA A 11 5.62 18.75 -32.10
N VAL A 12 5.76 19.17 -33.37
CA VAL A 12 7.07 19.33 -34.03
C VAL A 12 7.88 20.48 -33.41
N GLU A 13 7.21 21.55 -33.01
CA GLU A 13 7.82 22.74 -32.42
C GLU A 13 7.37 22.91 -30.99
N ASN A 14 8.26 23.47 -30.15
CA ASN A 14 7.90 23.82 -28.79
C ASN A 14 7.16 25.17 -28.79
N GLY A 15 5.85 25.13 -28.62
CA GLY A 15 4.98 26.30 -28.69
C GLY A 15 5.02 27.19 -27.45
N ASP A 16 3.97 27.99 -27.28
CA ASP A 16 3.80 28.91 -26.14
C ASP A 16 2.95 28.32 -25.00
N GLY A 17 2.51 27.07 -25.14
CA GLY A 17 1.65 26.38 -24.18
C GLY A 17 0.17 26.71 -24.32
N SER A 18 -0.23 27.46 -25.36
CA SER A 18 -1.63 27.59 -25.75
C SER A 18 -2.13 26.31 -26.44
N LEU A 19 -3.45 26.17 -26.57
CA LEU A 19 -4.04 25.02 -27.26
C LEU A 19 -3.64 24.95 -28.75
N GLN A 20 -3.42 26.11 -29.38
CA GLN A 20 -3.04 26.22 -30.80
C GLN A 20 -1.53 26.02 -31.01
N SER A 21 -0.72 26.29 -29.99
CA SER A 21 0.73 26.13 -30.01
C SER A 21 1.18 25.50 -28.69
N PRO A 22 0.89 24.20 -28.47
CA PRO A 22 1.23 23.52 -27.22
C PRO A 22 2.74 23.41 -27.06
N LEU A 23 3.19 23.30 -25.81
CA LEU A 23 4.58 22.89 -25.53
C LEU A 23 4.77 21.45 -26.00
N ASN A 24 5.94 21.10 -26.51
CA ASN A 24 6.22 19.72 -26.93
C ASN A 24 7.05 18.92 -25.91
N THR A 25 7.27 19.50 -24.72
CA THR A 25 8.08 18.89 -23.67
C THR A 25 7.66 19.37 -22.29
N TRP A 26 7.89 18.52 -21.29
CA TRP A 26 7.81 18.87 -19.86
C TRP A 26 9.15 19.34 -19.29
N LEU A 27 10.25 19.22 -20.04
CA LEU A 27 11.57 19.59 -19.57
C LEU A 27 11.64 21.11 -19.31
N GLY A 28 12.08 21.47 -18.11
CA GLY A 28 12.18 22.87 -17.69
C GLY A 28 10.83 23.55 -17.39
N MET A 29 9.74 22.78 -17.30
CA MET A 29 8.44 23.31 -16.92
C MET A 29 8.50 23.98 -15.55
N ILE A 30 7.96 25.20 -15.47
CA ILE A 30 7.79 25.93 -14.22
C ILE A 30 6.33 25.80 -13.80
N PHE A 31 6.12 25.14 -12.67
CA PHE A 31 4.81 24.91 -12.08
C PHE A 31 4.41 26.10 -11.20
N VAL A 32 3.32 26.78 -11.57
CA VAL A 32 2.85 28.02 -10.93
C VAL A 32 1.55 27.74 -10.17
N PRO A 33 1.38 28.25 -8.94
CA PRO A 33 0.15 28.04 -8.16
C PRO A 33 -1.11 28.47 -8.92
N GLY A 34 -2.14 27.64 -8.86
CA GLY A 34 -3.43 27.87 -9.51
C GLY A 34 -3.46 27.58 -11.01
N ASN A 35 -2.37 27.10 -11.62
CA ASN A 35 -2.33 26.71 -13.02
C ASN A 35 -2.73 25.25 -13.24
N ILE A 36 -3.20 24.98 -14.46
CA ILE A 36 -3.59 23.66 -14.95
C ILE A 36 -2.66 23.28 -16.11
N TYR A 37 -2.08 22.09 -16.06
CA TYR A 37 -1.14 21.57 -17.05
C TYR A 37 -1.72 20.30 -17.67
N LEU A 38 -1.95 20.29 -18.98
CA LEU A 38 -2.68 19.21 -19.64
C LEU A 38 -1.83 18.57 -20.75
N GLN A 39 -1.56 17.26 -20.66
CA GLN A 39 -0.96 16.50 -21.76
C GLN A 39 -2.02 15.99 -22.72
N LYS A 40 -1.74 16.03 -24.02
CA LYS A 40 -2.67 15.55 -25.04
C LYS A 40 -2.87 14.03 -24.94
N SER A 41 -4.12 13.59 -24.92
CA SER A 41 -4.49 12.18 -25.04
C SER A 41 -3.83 11.52 -26.26
N GLY A 42 -3.42 10.26 -26.08
CA GLY A 42 -2.74 9.47 -27.12
C GLY A 42 -1.28 9.83 -27.38
N THR A 43 -0.66 10.66 -26.54
CA THR A 43 0.76 11.02 -26.65
C THR A 43 1.57 10.47 -25.48
N ARG A 44 2.86 10.23 -25.71
CA ARG A 44 3.80 9.74 -24.69
C ARG A 44 4.93 10.73 -24.48
N PHE A 45 5.25 11.00 -23.21
CA PHE A 45 6.49 11.67 -22.82
C PHE A 45 7.46 10.66 -22.19
N ASP A 46 8.56 10.38 -22.89
CA ASP A 46 9.48 9.29 -22.55
C ASP A 46 10.60 9.70 -21.56
N ALA A 47 10.23 10.46 -20.53
CA ALA A 47 11.11 10.85 -19.44
C ALA A 47 10.30 11.12 -18.16
N ASN A 48 11.00 11.24 -17.02
CA ASN A 48 10.38 11.64 -15.77
C ASN A 48 10.01 13.11 -15.82
N ILE A 49 8.77 13.42 -15.45
CA ILE A 49 8.26 14.77 -15.28
C ILE A 49 8.58 15.21 -13.85
N MET A 50 9.49 16.17 -13.73
CA MET A 50 9.89 16.73 -12.45
C MET A 50 8.93 17.85 -12.05
N VAL A 51 8.19 17.66 -10.97
CA VAL A 51 7.20 18.60 -10.44
C VAL A 51 7.75 19.22 -9.17
N THR A 52 8.06 20.52 -9.22
CA THR A 52 8.66 21.28 -8.11
C THR A 52 7.81 22.47 -7.66
N GLY A 53 6.58 22.59 -8.18
CA GLY A 53 5.68 23.70 -7.89
C GLY A 53 5.05 23.60 -6.51
N GLN A 54 4.92 24.73 -5.82
CA GLN A 54 4.29 24.82 -4.51
C GLN A 54 2.95 25.55 -4.61
N GLY A 55 1.87 24.80 -4.87
CA GLY A 55 0.52 25.34 -4.84
C GLY A 55 0.09 25.79 -3.44
N THR A 56 -1.16 26.22 -3.33
CA THR A 56 -1.81 26.46 -2.03
C THR A 56 -3.20 25.84 -2.03
N ALA A 57 -3.85 25.74 -0.87
CA ALA A 57 -5.23 25.28 -0.78
C ALA A 57 -6.19 26.08 -1.68
N ASP A 58 -5.98 27.39 -1.80
CA ASP A 58 -6.80 28.29 -2.62
C ASP A 58 -6.37 28.32 -4.10
N ALA A 59 -5.16 27.87 -4.40
CA ALA A 59 -4.56 27.90 -5.74
C ALA A 59 -3.73 26.63 -5.98
N PRO A 60 -4.36 25.45 -6.03
CA PRO A 60 -3.66 24.20 -6.27
C PRO A 60 -3.14 24.14 -7.70
N ILE A 61 -2.15 23.28 -7.92
CA ILE A 61 -1.62 22.96 -9.25
C ILE A 61 -2.35 21.71 -9.74
N THR A 62 -2.82 21.70 -10.98
CA THR A 62 -3.48 20.53 -11.56
C THR A 62 -2.69 20.03 -12.75
N ILE A 63 -2.42 18.73 -12.78
CA ILE A 63 -1.79 18.01 -13.88
C ILE A 63 -2.79 16.97 -14.38
N GLY A 64 -3.13 17.04 -15.66
CA GLY A 64 -4.16 16.22 -16.26
C GLY A 64 -3.99 16.01 -17.76
N SER A 65 -5.09 15.66 -18.42
CA SER A 65 -5.11 15.38 -19.85
C SER A 65 -6.10 16.26 -20.61
N TYR A 66 -5.91 16.40 -21.93
CA TYR A 66 -6.87 17.02 -22.84
C TYR A 66 -6.96 16.29 -24.17
N GLY A 67 -8.06 16.52 -24.89
CA GLY A 67 -8.33 15.85 -26.15
C GLY A 67 -9.14 14.57 -25.97
N ALA A 68 -9.25 13.79 -27.03
CA ALA A 68 -9.96 12.52 -27.05
C ALA A 68 -8.99 11.39 -27.40
N GLY A 69 -9.26 10.18 -26.88
CA GLY A 69 -8.43 9.01 -27.12
C GLY A 69 -7.99 8.36 -25.81
N SER A 70 -6.93 7.56 -25.88
CA SER A 70 -6.31 6.95 -24.70
C SER A 70 -5.70 8.02 -23.78
N SER A 71 -5.57 7.69 -22.50
CA SER A 71 -4.85 8.52 -21.53
C SER A 71 -3.45 8.86 -22.06
N PRO A 72 -2.95 10.09 -21.85
CA PRO A 72 -1.55 10.38 -22.11
C PRO A 72 -0.65 9.48 -21.27
N GLU A 73 0.52 9.15 -21.83
CA GLU A 73 1.52 8.33 -21.19
C GLU A 73 2.71 9.18 -20.71
N ALA A 74 3.24 8.85 -19.55
CA ALA A 74 4.51 9.39 -19.06
C ALA A 74 5.36 8.26 -18.48
N LYS A 75 6.68 8.37 -18.61
CA LYS A 75 7.59 7.41 -17.96
C LYS A 75 7.54 7.49 -16.43
N GLY A 76 7.36 8.69 -15.89
CA GLY A 76 7.22 8.87 -14.45
C GLY A 76 6.90 10.30 -14.05
N PHE A 77 6.43 10.46 -12.81
CA PHE A 77 6.24 11.75 -12.14
C PHE A 77 7.05 11.77 -10.86
N TRP A 78 7.85 12.82 -10.67
CA TRP A 78 8.61 13.04 -9.44
C TRP A 78 8.19 14.36 -8.83
N PHE A 79 7.46 14.31 -7.73
CA PHE A 79 7.13 15.46 -6.88
C PHE A 79 8.31 15.71 -5.93
N ASP A 80 9.04 16.78 -6.17
CA ASP A 80 10.28 17.13 -5.48
C ASP A 80 10.10 18.50 -4.80
N GLY A 81 9.78 18.47 -3.50
CA GLY A 81 9.38 19.66 -2.73
C GLY A 81 8.12 20.36 -3.24
N ALA A 82 7.27 19.64 -3.96
CA ALA A 82 6.01 20.15 -4.49
C ALA A 82 4.90 20.13 -3.45
N SER A 83 3.90 20.98 -3.60
CA SER A 83 2.75 20.97 -2.69
C SER A 83 1.44 21.35 -3.36
N TYR A 84 0.33 20.91 -2.75
CA TYR A 84 -1.02 21.21 -3.23
C TYR A 84 -1.17 20.95 -4.73
N THR A 85 -0.76 19.76 -5.17
CA THR A 85 -0.76 19.37 -6.58
C THR A 85 -1.58 18.11 -6.78
N THR A 86 -2.44 18.10 -7.81
CA THR A 86 -3.19 16.91 -8.22
C THR A 86 -2.66 16.38 -9.54
N LEU A 87 -2.38 15.07 -9.60
CA LEU A 87 -2.11 14.32 -10.82
C LEU A 87 -3.29 13.39 -11.13
N SER A 88 -3.83 13.47 -12.35
CA SER A 88 -4.94 12.61 -12.75
C SER A 88 -5.01 12.28 -14.24
N GLY A 89 -5.58 11.11 -14.55
CA GLY A 89 -5.90 10.72 -15.93
C GLY A 89 -4.69 10.39 -16.79
N PHE A 90 -3.60 9.91 -16.19
CA PHE A 90 -2.41 9.43 -16.89
C PHE A 90 -2.30 7.90 -16.85
N LYS A 91 -1.64 7.37 -17.88
CA LYS A 91 -0.94 6.10 -17.78
C LYS A 91 0.52 6.39 -17.44
N VAL A 92 1.04 5.80 -16.37
CA VAL A 92 2.43 6.01 -15.92
C VAL A 92 3.12 4.66 -15.84
N ASP A 93 4.14 4.44 -16.67
CA ASP A 93 4.72 3.11 -16.84
C ASP A 93 6.22 3.09 -17.19
N HIS A 94 6.82 1.90 -17.15
CA HIS A 94 8.20 1.62 -17.57
C HIS A 94 9.26 2.47 -16.83
N ASN A 95 9.00 2.84 -15.56
CA ASN A 95 10.03 3.42 -14.72
C ASN A 95 10.93 2.32 -14.14
N THR A 96 12.06 2.11 -14.80
CA THR A 96 13.06 1.10 -14.40
C THR A 96 14.05 1.59 -13.35
N GLN A 97 13.88 2.81 -12.82
CA GLN A 97 14.82 3.39 -11.85
C GLN A 97 14.30 3.27 -10.43
N TRP A 98 12.99 3.48 -10.22
CA TRP A 98 12.34 3.42 -8.92
C TRP A 98 10.81 3.35 -9.10
N ALA A 99 10.05 4.32 -8.60
CA ALA A 99 8.60 4.35 -8.73
C ALA A 99 8.10 5.08 -9.99
N SER A 100 6.96 4.66 -10.56
CA SER A 100 6.28 5.42 -11.62
C SER A 100 5.89 6.80 -11.12
N VAL A 101 5.38 6.89 -9.89
CA VAL A 101 5.06 8.15 -9.23
C VAL A 101 5.77 8.22 -7.88
N ALA A 102 6.64 9.22 -7.72
CA ALA A 102 7.40 9.44 -6.49
C ALA A 102 7.02 10.78 -5.84
N ILE A 103 6.73 10.76 -4.54
CA ILE A 103 6.48 11.93 -3.69
C ILE A 103 7.61 12.02 -2.69
N ALA A 104 8.38 13.10 -2.74
CA ALA A 104 9.66 13.21 -2.05
C ALA A 104 10.00 14.64 -1.58
N ARG A 105 11.03 14.74 -0.73
CA ARG A 105 11.73 15.98 -0.31
C ARG A 105 10.80 17.06 0.21
N GLY A 106 10.01 16.72 1.21
CA GLY A 106 9.05 17.62 1.84
C GLY A 106 7.77 17.83 1.02
N SER A 107 7.56 17.09 -0.07
CA SER A 107 6.30 17.19 -0.81
C SER A 107 5.10 16.81 0.05
N HIS A 108 4.05 17.62 0.04
CA HIS A 108 2.88 17.47 0.90
C HIS A 108 1.60 17.91 0.21
N HIS A 109 0.44 17.43 0.64
CA HIS A 109 -0.85 17.75 -0.01
C HIS A 109 -0.85 17.41 -1.51
N ILE A 110 -0.17 16.32 -1.88
CA ILE A 110 -0.18 15.78 -3.23
C ILE A 110 -1.32 14.79 -3.36
N THR A 111 -2.12 14.91 -4.41
CA THR A 111 -3.19 13.96 -4.72
C THR A 111 -2.87 13.23 -6.03
N ILE A 112 -2.69 11.92 -5.95
CA ILE A 112 -2.54 11.03 -7.12
C ILE A 112 -3.88 10.31 -7.31
N SER A 113 -4.60 10.61 -8.39
CA SER A 113 -5.95 10.08 -8.56
C SER A 113 -6.35 9.68 -9.98
N GLY A 114 -7.06 8.56 -10.13
CA GLY A 114 -7.59 8.14 -11.43
C GLY A 114 -6.51 7.89 -12.48
N ASN A 115 -5.38 7.31 -12.09
CA ASN A 115 -4.28 6.94 -12.98
C ASN A 115 -4.18 5.42 -13.15
N ASP A 116 -3.66 4.98 -14.29
CA ASP A 116 -3.19 3.61 -14.53
C ASP A 116 -1.67 3.58 -14.35
N ILE A 117 -1.17 2.80 -13.40
CA ILE A 117 0.24 2.82 -12.98
C ILE A 117 0.81 1.40 -13.01
N SER A 118 1.79 1.14 -13.87
CA SER A 118 2.28 -0.23 -14.10
C SER A 118 3.74 -0.34 -14.54
N ASP A 119 4.21 -1.59 -14.68
CA ASP A 119 5.47 -1.96 -15.35
C ASP A 119 6.71 -1.21 -14.86
N SER A 120 6.76 -0.87 -13.56
CA SER A 120 7.86 -0.14 -12.92
C SER A 120 8.45 -0.94 -11.77
N ILE A 121 9.48 -0.44 -11.07
CA ILE A 121 9.94 -1.13 -9.85
C ILE A 121 8.85 -1.05 -8.79
N SER A 122 8.39 0.15 -8.45
CA SER A 122 7.19 0.37 -7.64
C SER A 122 6.17 1.19 -8.40
N GLY A 123 4.89 1.05 -8.08
CA GLY A 123 3.85 1.89 -8.69
C GLY A 123 3.92 3.32 -8.15
N VAL A 124 3.61 3.47 -6.86
CA VAL A 124 3.66 4.76 -6.14
C VAL A 124 4.58 4.66 -4.93
N ALA A 125 5.48 5.62 -4.77
CA ALA A 125 6.33 5.75 -3.59
C ALA A 125 6.13 7.12 -2.91
N ILE A 126 5.89 7.11 -1.60
CA ILE A 126 5.92 8.28 -0.74
C ILE A 126 7.12 8.08 0.20
N ALA A 127 8.21 8.78 -0.04
CA ALA A 127 9.50 8.45 0.54
C ALA A 127 10.42 9.68 0.56
N GLU A 128 11.72 9.50 0.85
CA GLU A 128 12.73 10.57 0.83
C GLU A 128 12.28 11.85 1.57
N ASP A 129 11.86 11.72 2.83
CA ASP A 129 11.39 12.83 3.68
C ASP A 129 10.15 13.56 3.11
N ALA A 130 9.25 12.85 2.41
CA ALA A 130 7.95 13.39 2.05
C ALA A 130 7.18 13.91 3.28
N GLY A 131 6.44 15.00 3.09
CA GLY A 131 5.58 15.57 4.12
C GLY A 131 4.28 14.79 4.31
N SER A 132 3.36 15.35 5.10
CA SER A 132 2.05 14.78 5.39
C SER A 132 0.99 15.10 4.33
N ASP A 133 -0.18 14.50 4.51
CA ASP A 133 -1.41 14.81 3.81
C ASP A 133 -1.35 14.50 2.31
N ASN A 134 -0.51 13.54 1.90
CA ASN A 134 -0.56 13.02 0.55
C ASN A 134 -1.63 11.93 0.44
N MET A 135 -2.25 11.88 -0.74
CA MET A 135 -3.41 11.05 -1.00
C MET A 135 -3.19 10.27 -2.30
N VAL A 136 -3.35 8.95 -2.24
CA VAL A 136 -3.37 8.06 -3.41
C VAL A 136 -4.79 7.50 -3.50
N ILE A 137 -5.59 7.97 -4.45
CA ILE A 137 -7.04 7.72 -4.48
C ILE A 137 -7.53 7.21 -5.84
N GLY A 138 -8.24 6.09 -5.88
CA GLY A 138 -8.95 5.69 -7.09
C GLY A 138 -8.02 5.36 -8.26
N ASN A 139 -6.81 4.87 -8.00
CA ASN A 139 -5.86 4.47 -9.04
C ASN A 139 -5.93 2.96 -9.29
N ASN A 140 -5.53 2.56 -10.49
CA ASN A 140 -5.31 1.17 -10.86
C ASN A 140 -3.80 0.94 -10.93
N ILE A 141 -3.25 0.19 -9.98
CA ILE A 141 -1.81 0.04 -9.76
C ILE A 141 -1.45 -1.44 -9.88
N TYR A 142 -0.75 -1.81 -10.93
CA TYR A 142 -0.61 -3.23 -11.27
C TYR A 142 0.69 -3.60 -11.96
N ASP A 143 1.06 -4.88 -11.85
CA ASP A 143 2.20 -5.50 -12.53
C ASP A 143 3.52 -4.72 -12.36
N ASN A 144 3.73 -4.11 -11.18
CA ASN A 144 5.03 -3.55 -10.81
C ASN A 144 5.93 -4.66 -10.24
N ASN A 145 7.24 -4.57 -10.47
CA ASN A 145 8.18 -5.63 -10.14
C ASN A 145 8.38 -5.83 -8.61
N TYR A 146 8.07 -4.80 -7.83
CA TYR A 146 8.22 -4.78 -6.38
C TYR A 146 6.89 -4.38 -5.74
N PHE A 147 6.76 -3.18 -5.16
CA PHE A 147 5.55 -2.76 -4.47
C PHE A 147 4.51 -2.13 -5.40
N GLY A 148 3.23 -2.32 -5.09
CA GLY A 148 2.17 -1.49 -5.66
C GLY A 148 2.27 -0.05 -5.15
N ILE A 149 2.08 0.13 -3.84
CA ILE A 149 2.25 1.40 -3.12
C ILE A 149 3.23 1.18 -1.97
N THR A 150 4.21 2.08 -1.82
CA THR A 150 5.14 2.07 -0.67
C THR A 150 5.18 3.43 0.02
N LEU A 151 5.14 3.41 1.35
CA LEU A 151 5.39 4.55 2.23
C LEU A 151 6.65 4.22 3.03
N GLU A 152 7.72 4.99 2.85
CA GLU A 152 9.05 4.67 3.41
C GLU A 152 9.48 5.69 4.46
N ASN A 153 9.69 5.20 5.68
CA ASN A 153 10.14 5.94 6.86
C ASN A 153 9.39 7.27 7.11
N LEU A 154 8.05 7.25 7.11
CA LEU A 154 7.22 8.46 7.27
C LEU A 154 6.55 8.55 8.64
N SER A 155 6.50 9.75 9.22
CA SER A 155 5.79 10.01 10.49
C SER A 155 4.46 10.75 10.32
N GLY A 156 4.22 11.35 9.16
CA GLY A 156 3.02 12.15 8.86
C GLY A 156 1.90 11.34 8.22
N SER A 157 0.65 11.74 8.49
CA SER A 157 -0.55 11.07 7.98
C SER A 157 -0.59 11.02 6.46
N GLN A 158 -0.91 9.85 5.91
CA GLN A 158 -1.13 9.62 4.48
C GLN A 158 -2.46 8.91 4.27
N LEU A 159 -3.10 9.13 3.13
CA LEU A 159 -4.33 8.43 2.77
C LEU A 159 -4.15 7.61 1.50
N ILE A 160 -4.44 6.31 1.60
CA ILE A 160 -4.56 5.40 0.48
C ILE A 160 -6.01 4.94 0.42
N GLN A 161 -6.77 5.35 -0.60
CA GLN A 161 -8.20 5.09 -0.66
C GLN A 161 -8.70 4.64 -2.04
N ASP A 162 -9.65 3.71 -2.08
CA ASP A 162 -10.37 3.32 -3.31
C ASP A 162 -9.44 2.84 -4.45
N ASN A 163 -8.23 2.35 -4.15
CA ASN A 163 -7.30 1.88 -5.19
C ASN A 163 -7.55 0.41 -5.53
N ASN A 164 -7.30 0.05 -6.79
CA ASN A 164 -7.15 -1.34 -7.22
C ASN A 164 -5.66 -1.65 -7.33
N VAL A 165 -5.11 -2.41 -6.40
CA VAL A 165 -3.68 -2.73 -6.30
C VAL A 165 -3.48 -4.22 -6.53
N GLN A 166 -2.96 -4.60 -7.70
CA GLN A 166 -2.95 -6.01 -8.09
C GLN A 166 -1.73 -6.49 -8.88
N GLY A 167 -1.37 -7.76 -8.74
CA GLY A 167 -0.35 -8.37 -9.60
C GLY A 167 1.07 -7.86 -9.35
N ASN A 168 1.33 -7.11 -8.28
CA ASN A 168 2.65 -6.59 -7.98
C ASN A 168 3.58 -7.69 -7.45
N GLY A 169 4.88 -7.52 -7.66
CA GLY A 169 5.88 -8.56 -7.42
C GLY A 169 6.12 -8.88 -5.94
N CYS A 170 5.98 -7.90 -5.07
CA CYS A 170 6.10 -8.00 -3.62
C CYS A 170 4.76 -7.60 -2.96
N ASP A 171 4.82 -6.83 -1.87
CA ASP A 171 3.63 -6.32 -1.19
C ASP A 171 2.73 -5.50 -2.13
N GLY A 172 1.42 -5.64 -1.95
CA GLY A 172 0.48 -4.73 -2.59
C GLY A 172 0.66 -3.32 -2.05
N ILE A 173 0.55 -3.17 -0.72
CA ILE A 173 0.75 -1.91 -0.01
C ILE A 173 1.76 -2.13 1.13
N HIS A 174 2.87 -1.42 1.07
CA HIS A 174 3.96 -1.46 2.05
C HIS A 174 3.93 -0.18 2.91
N LEU A 175 3.84 -0.33 4.23
CA LEU A 175 3.64 0.73 5.21
C LEU A 175 4.79 0.75 6.22
N GLU A 176 5.88 1.43 5.87
CA GLU A 176 6.90 1.87 6.81
C GLU A 176 6.57 3.31 7.25
N CYS A 177 5.41 3.49 7.91
CA CYS A 177 4.90 4.81 8.25
C CYS A 177 4.00 4.83 9.50
N ASN A 178 3.77 6.03 10.04
CA ASN A 178 2.82 6.27 11.11
C ASN A 178 1.57 7.00 10.61
N ASN A 179 0.43 6.76 11.26
CA ASN A 179 -0.83 7.49 11.04
C ASN A 179 -1.38 7.39 9.61
N ALA A 180 -0.99 6.37 8.84
CA ALA A 180 -1.55 6.12 7.53
C ALA A 180 -2.95 5.51 7.64
N ILE A 181 -3.80 5.87 6.69
CA ILE A 181 -5.13 5.29 6.53
C ILE A 181 -5.15 4.56 5.18
N VAL A 182 -5.36 3.25 5.22
CA VAL A 182 -5.62 2.41 4.04
C VAL A 182 -7.08 2.01 4.06
N HIS A 183 -7.86 2.49 3.10
CA HIS A 183 -9.31 2.40 3.14
C HIS A 183 -9.95 2.04 1.80
N HIS A 184 -10.98 1.19 1.80
CA HIS A 184 -11.79 0.85 0.61
C HIS A 184 -10.98 0.42 -0.62
N SER A 185 -9.78 -0.12 -0.45
CA SER A 185 -8.95 -0.57 -1.56
C SER A 185 -9.14 -2.07 -1.81
N LEU A 186 -9.08 -2.46 -3.09
CA LEU A 186 -8.96 -3.85 -3.51
C LEU A 186 -7.48 -4.15 -3.68
N VAL A 187 -6.94 -5.03 -2.86
CA VAL A 187 -5.53 -5.42 -2.85
C VAL A 187 -5.48 -6.92 -3.13
N GLN A 188 -5.10 -7.31 -4.35
CA GLN A 188 -5.25 -8.72 -4.76
C GLN A 188 -4.13 -9.27 -5.63
N ASN A 189 -3.87 -10.57 -5.54
CA ASN A 189 -2.93 -11.27 -6.43
C ASN A 189 -1.51 -10.65 -6.42
N ASN A 190 -1.05 -10.12 -5.29
CA ASN A 190 0.31 -9.56 -5.12
C ASN A 190 1.28 -10.64 -4.61
N GLY A 191 2.58 -10.33 -4.52
CA GLY A 191 3.62 -11.23 -4.00
C GLY A 191 4.12 -12.30 -4.96
N LYS A 192 3.99 -12.07 -6.28
CA LYS A 192 4.28 -13.08 -7.31
C LYS A 192 5.77 -13.30 -7.61
N LEU A 193 6.64 -12.35 -7.29
CA LEU A 193 8.03 -12.31 -7.76
C LEU A 193 9.04 -12.31 -6.61
N ILE A 194 8.68 -11.77 -5.46
CA ILE A 194 9.57 -11.52 -4.34
C ILE A 194 9.12 -12.35 -3.14
N PRO A 195 10.02 -13.13 -2.52
CA PRO A 195 9.72 -13.81 -1.27
C PRO A 195 9.55 -12.82 -0.12
N GLY A 196 8.66 -13.13 0.81
CA GLY A 196 8.43 -12.34 2.01
C GLY A 196 7.28 -11.34 1.87
N SER A 197 6.27 -11.68 1.07
CA SER A 197 5.23 -10.73 0.65
C SER A 197 3.94 -10.84 1.46
N SER A 198 3.24 -9.72 1.61
CA SER A 198 1.89 -9.61 2.16
C SER A 198 0.99 -8.74 1.29
N GLY A 199 -0.33 -8.88 1.39
CA GLY A 199 -1.24 -7.99 0.68
C GLY A 199 -1.04 -6.54 1.15
N ILE A 200 -1.15 -6.33 2.47
CA ILE A 200 -0.81 -5.08 3.14
C ILE A 200 0.17 -5.38 4.27
N HIS A 201 1.33 -4.75 4.26
CA HIS A 201 2.40 -4.97 5.23
C HIS A 201 2.72 -3.69 5.99
N THR A 202 2.60 -3.71 7.32
CA THR A 202 3.10 -2.65 8.20
C THR A 202 4.34 -3.15 8.93
N LEU A 203 5.42 -2.38 8.87
CA LEU A 203 6.72 -2.78 9.39
C LEU A 203 7.53 -1.58 9.87
N THR A 204 8.63 -1.87 10.54
CA THR A 204 9.63 -0.89 10.93
C THR A 204 10.98 -1.58 11.11
N HIS A 205 12.07 -0.83 10.94
CA HIS A 205 13.42 -1.34 11.16
C HIS A 205 13.92 -1.15 12.60
N SER A 206 13.14 -0.50 13.46
CA SER A 206 13.47 -0.30 14.88
C SER A 206 12.24 -0.05 15.76
N ALA A 207 12.39 -0.31 17.07
CA ALA A 207 11.33 -0.26 18.08
C ALA A 207 10.56 1.07 18.22
N ASP A 208 11.16 2.20 17.82
CA ASP A 208 10.62 3.55 18.09
C ASP A 208 10.51 4.45 16.84
N SER A 209 10.56 3.88 15.63
CA SER A 209 10.51 4.68 14.39
C SER A 209 9.10 4.85 13.82
N VAL A 210 8.63 3.84 13.11
CA VAL A 210 7.50 3.91 12.18
C VAL A 210 6.65 2.65 12.33
N GLY A 211 5.57 2.52 11.56
CA GLY A 211 4.68 1.36 11.61
C GLY A 211 3.59 1.46 12.68
N ASN A 212 3.32 2.66 13.21
CA ASN A 212 2.45 2.84 14.37
C ASN A 212 1.19 3.67 14.06
N ASN A 213 0.12 3.41 14.80
CA ASN A 213 -1.14 4.17 14.71
C ASN A 213 -1.78 4.16 13.30
N ASN A 214 -1.55 3.11 12.50
CA ASN A 214 -2.14 3.00 11.18
C ASN A 214 -3.55 2.39 11.26
N ILE A 215 -4.42 2.82 10.33
CA ILE A 215 -5.78 2.31 10.20
C ILE A 215 -5.90 1.61 8.85
N ILE A 216 -6.08 0.29 8.89
CA ILE A 216 -6.33 -0.55 7.71
C ILE A 216 -7.79 -0.99 7.79
N SER A 217 -8.66 -0.35 6.99
CA SER A 217 -10.10 -0.55 7.14
C SER A 217 -10.90 -0.71 5.85
N HIS A 218 -11.88 -1.62 5.87
CA HIS A 218 -12.81 -1.83 4.77
C HIS A 218 -12.15 -2.14 3.42
N ASN A 219 -10.97 -2.77 3.44
CA ASN A 219 -10.30 -3.24 2.24
C ASN A 219 -10.73 -4.67 1.90
N ALA A 220 -10.60 -5.04 0.63
CA ALA A 220 -10.64 -6.43 0.19
C ALA A 220 -9.21 -6.89 -0.10
N VAL A 221 -8.67 -7.80 0.71
CA VAL A 221 -7.28 -8.27 0.62
C VAL A 221 -7.28 -9.75 0.27
N LEU A 222 -7.01 -10.06 -1.00
CA LEU A 222 -7.35 -11.34 -1.62
C LEU A 222 -6.16 -11.98 -2.33
N ASP A 223 -6.04 -13.30 -2.23
CA ASP A 223 -5.17 -14.09 -3.10
C ASP A 223 -3.70 -13.60 -3.13
N THR A 224 -3.20 -13.06 -2.02
CA THR A 224 -1.78 -12.74 -1.88
C THR A 224 -0.98 -14.03 -1.98
N SER A 225 0.02 -14.04 -2.84
CA SER A 225 0.95 -15.15 -3.00
C SER A 225 2.26 -14.88 -2.26
N ASP A 226 3.00 -15.94 -1.96
CA ASP A 226 4.40 -15.83 -1.58
C ASP A 226 5.26 -16.77 -2.43
N SER A 227 6.37 -16.24 -2.94
CA SER A 227 7.21 -16.98 -3.89
C SER A 227 8.30 -17.84 -3.23
N GLY A 228 8.40 -17.89 -1.89
CA GLY A 228 9.26 -18.87 -1.22
C GLY A 228 9.83 -18.56 0.16
N SER A 229 9.38 -17.52 0.86
CA SER A 229 9.78 -17.26 2.27
C SER A 229 8.85 -17.94 3.26
N GLY A 230 7.68 -18.41 2.80
CA GLY A 230 6.60 -18.77 3.68
C GLY A 230 6.15 -17.52 4.41
N ASP A 231 5.78 -16.45 3.68
CA ASP A 231 4.92 -15.35 4.12
C ASP A 231 3.54 -15.50 3.43
N GLY A 232 3.10 -14.53 2.64
CA GLY A 232 1.86 -14.59 1.87
C GLY A 232 0.64 -14.17 2.68
N ASN A 233 0.83 -13.37 3.73
CA ASN A 233 -0.25 -12.98 4.61
C ASN A 233 -1.21 -12.02 3.89
N GLY A 234 -2.48 -12.02 4.26
CA GLY A 234 -3.40 -10.98 3.81
C GLY A 234 -2.94 -9.62 4.33
N ILE A 235 -2.95 -9.47 5.66
CA ILE A 235 -2.44 -8.28 6.35
C ILE A 235 -1.41 -8.71 7.38
N GLN A 236 -0.24 -8.07 7.36
CA GLN A 236 0.82 -8.29 8.36
C GLN A 236 1.12 -7.00 9.10
N LEU A 237 1.10 -7.10 10.43
CA LEU A 237 1.67 -6.13 11.34
C LEU A 237 2.92 -6.78 11.93
N ASP A 238 4.07 -6.28 11.50
CA ASP A 238 5.38 -6.87 11.75
C ASP A 238 5.97 -6.42 13.10
N GLU A 239 7.15 -6.94 13.41
CA GLU A 239 7.88 -6.67 14.64
C GLU A 239 8.01 -5.16 14.85
N TRP A 240 7.95 -4.73 16.12
CA TRP A 240 8.07 -3.33 16.53
C TRP A 240 6.92 -2.39 16.13
N THR A 241 5.93 -2.87 15.38
CA THR A 241 4.73 -2.08 15.07
C THR A 241 3.77 -2.07 16.25
N HIS A 242 3.08 -0.94 16.48
CA HIS A 242 2.11 -0.86 17.57
C HIS A 242 0.94 0.10 17.34
N ASP A 243 -0.12 -0.07 18.13
CA ASP A 243 -1.34 0.75 18.11
C ASP A 243 -2.05 0.79 16.74
N ASN A 244 -1.89 -0.25 15.93
CA ASN A 244 -2.53 -0.35 14.62
C ASN A 244 -3.96 -0.90 14.73
N LEU A 245 -4.84 -0.46 13.84
CA LEU A 245 -6.24 -0.91 13.77
C LEU A 245 -6.54 -1.55 12.42
N VAL A 246 -6.84 -2.86 12.44
CA VAL A 246 -7.31 -3.64 11.30
C VAL A 246 -8.80 -3.90 11.46
N VAL A 247 -9.66 -3.19 10.72
CA VAL A 247 -11.11 -3.21 10.96
C VAL A 247 -12.00 -3.29 9.72
N GLY A 248 -13.01 -4.16 9.74
CA GLY A 248 -14.04 -4.18 8.69
C GLY A 248 -13.55 -4.68 7.32
N ASN A 249 -12.39 -5.34 7.25
CA ASN A 249 -11.82 -5.83 6.01
C ASN A 249 -12.41 -7.21 5.61
N LEU A 250 -12.40 -7.49 4.31
CA LEU A 250 -12.57 -8.83 3.74
C LEU A 250 -11.18 -9.39 3.41
N ILE A 251 -10.80 -10.50 4.03
CA ILE A 251 -9.46 -11.07 3.92
C ILE A 251 -9.57 -12.56 3.60
N ALA A 252 -9.21 -12.97 2.39
CA ALA A 252 -9.43 -14.34 1.95
C ALA A 252 -8.48 -14.85 0.88
N GLY A 253 -8.29 -16.17 0.86
CA GLY A 253 -7.55 -16.85 -0.21
C GLY A 253 -6.06 -16.55 -0.25
N ASN A 254 -5.50 -15.93 0.80
CA ASN A 254 -4.07 -15.61 0.86
C ASN A 254 -3.24 -16.87 1.17
N ASP A 255 -2.00 -16.92 0.67
CA ASP A 255 -1.12 -18.08 0.80
C ASP A 255 -0.72 -18.39 2.24
N GLY A 256 -0.55 -17.35 3.07
CA GLY A 256 -0.24 -17.39 4.50
C GLY A 256 -1.46 -17.16 5.40
N VAL A 257 -1.26 -16.61 6.60
CA VAL A 257 -2.39 -16.29 7.49
C VAL A 257 -3.23 -15.15 6.93
N GLY A 258 -4.50 -15.06 7.32
CA GLY A 258 -5.32 -13.89 6.95
C GLY A 258 -4.76 -12.61 7.58
N VAL A 259 -4.58 -12.60 8.90
CA VAL A 259 -3.95 -11.50 9.63
C VAL A 259 -2.82 -12.02 10.51
N SER A 260 -1.61 -11.47 10.33
CA SER A 260 -0.43 -11.75 11.16
C SER A 260 -0.15 -10.56 12.08
N LEU A 261 -0.11 -10.83 13.39
CA LEU A 261 0.36 -9.93 14.45
C LEU A 261 1.68 -10.49 14.97
N TYR A 262 2.76 -10.26 14.23
CA TYR A 262 4.07 -10.85 14.49
C TYR A 262 4.95 -9.84 15.21
N GLY A 263 5.19 -10.02 16.50
CA GLY A 263 5.90 -9.04 17.34
C GLY A 263 5.19 -7.69 17.51
N ALA A 264 3.99 -7.51 16.95
CA ALA A 264 3.20 -6.28 17.02
C ALA A 264 2.60 -6.06 18.41
N GLN A 265 2.43 -4.81 18.84
CA GLN A 265 1.88 -4.48 20.17
C GLN A 265 0.64 -3.60 20.13
N ASN A 266 -0.23 -3.72 21.14
CA ASN A 266 -1.41 -2.87 21.35
C ASN A 266 -2.32 -2.71 20.12
N SER A 267 -2.25 -3.66 19.18
CA SER A 267 -2.92 -3.57 17.89
C SER A 267 -4.25 -4.33 17.93
N GLN A 268 -5.21 -3.87 17.15
CA GLN A 268 -6.59 -4.34 17.22
C GLN A 268 -7.03 -4.90 15.88
N VAL A 269 -7.56 -6.12 15.88
CA VAL A 269 -8.14 -6.79 14.73
C VAL A 269 -9.63 -6.99 15.00
N LEU A 270 -10.47 -6.12 14.43
CA LEU A 270 -11.88 -5.98 14.80
C LEU A 270 -12.83 -6.12 13.61
N HIS A 271 -13.93 -6.86 13.77
CA HIS A 271 -15.05 -6.87 12.81
C HIS A 271 -14.67 -7.17 11.35
N ASN A 272 -13.63 -7.95 11.13
CA ASN A 272 -13.22 -8.40 9.80
C ASN A 272 -13.94 -9.70 9.43
N LEU A 273 -14.11 -9.94 8.12
CA LEU A 273 -14.42 -11.25 7.57
C LEU A 273 -13.12 -11.89 7.08
N ILE A 274 -12.68 -12.94 7.77
CA ILE A 274 -11.40 -13.60 7.52
C ILE A 274 -11.70 -15.06 7.17
N SER A 275 -11.41 -15.46 5.93
CA SER A 275 -11.86 -16.77 5.45
C SER A 275 -10.92 -17.41 4.46
N LYS A 276 -10.70 -18.72 4.65
CA LYS A 276 -10.04 -19.60 3.68
C LYS A 276 -8.67 -19.11 3.26
N ASN A 277 -7.90 -18.59 4.20
CA ASN A 277 -6.48 -18.28 3.98
C ASN A 277 -5.65 -19.57 4.07
N GLN A 278 -4.33 -19.45 4.11
CA GLN A 278 -3.37 -20.56 4.06
C GLN A 278 -3.40 -21.34 2.74
N THR A 279 -3.69 -20.70 1.61
CA THR A 279 -3.85 -21.40 0.32
C THR A 279 -2.55 -21.98 -0.23
N GLY A 280 -1.41 -21.44 0.19
CA GLY A 280 -0.11 -21.72 -0.38
C GLY A 280 0.38 -23.13 -0.08
N THR A 281 1.24 -23.64 -0.95
CA THR A 281 1.96 -24.91 -0.70
C THR A 281 3.05 -24.76 0.36
N PHE A 282 3.46 -23.52 0.66
CA PHE A 282 4.35 -23.19 1.76
C PHE A 282 3.59 -23.19 3.08
N ALA A 283 3.12 -24.37 3.46
CA ALA A 283 2.77 -24.77 4.82
C ALA A 283 3.98 -24.69 5.80
N GLN A 284 5.00 -23.90 5.47
CA GLN A 284 6.26 -23.70 6.20
C GLN A 284 6.16 -22.58 7.24
N HIS A 285 5.12 -21.75 7.20
CA HIS A 285 4.64 -21.14 8.43
C HIS A 285 4.32 -22.27 9.39
N GLY A 286 5.08 -22.40 10.47
CA GLY A 286 4.74 -23.34 11.54
C GLY A 286 3.36 -23.09 12.14
N ILE A 287 2.74 -21.95 11.82
CA ILE A 287 1.44 -21.49 12.28
C ILE A 287 0.42 -21.59 11.15
N HIS A 288 -0.56 -22.49 11.31
CA HIS A 288 -1.68 -22.64 10.38
C HIS A 288 -2.92 -22.01 10.99
N ALA A 289 -3.18 -20.75 10.66
CA ALA A 289 -4.31 -20.01 11.20
C ALA A 289 -4.90 -18.96 10.26
N GLU A 290 -6.13 -18.52 10.53
CA GLU A 290 -6.74 -17.35 9.90
C GLU A 290 -6.24 -16.04 10.53
N VAL A 291 -6.02 -16.05 11.85
CA VAL A 291 -5.33 -14.97 12.58
C VAL A 291 -4.23 -15.56 13.44
N ALA A 292 -3.02 -15.02 13.35
CA ALA A 292 -1.89 -15.41 14.19
C ALA A 292 -1.41 -14.23 15.04
N VAL A 293 -1.24 -14.48 16.33
CA VAL A 293 -0.51 -13.61 17.26
C VAL A 293 0.73 -14.38 17.68
N SER A 294 1.90 -13.91 17.27
CA SER A 294 3.14 -14.65 17.45
C SER A 294 4.31 -13.71 17.67
N SER A 295 5.37 -14.23 18.29
CA SER A 295 6.60 -13.51 18.54
C SER A 295 7.81 -14.35 18.15
N ASN A 296 8.92 -13.69 17.83
CA ASN A 296 10.22 -14.33 17.85
C ASN A 296 10.81 -14.27 19.26
N ALA A 297 10.96 -15.41 19.94
CA ALA A 297 11.50 -15.42 21.31
C ALA A 297 12.95 -14.95 21.44
N SER A 298 13.71 -14.93 20.33
CA SER A 298 15.07 -14.38 20.35
C SER A 298 15.08 -12.86 20.40
N GLN A 299 13.93 -12.21 20.18
CA GLN A 299 13.80 -10.78 20.14
C GLN A 299 13.22 -10.19 21.43
N ALA A 300 13.60 -8.95 21.71
CA ALA A 300 13.15 -8.21 22.89
C ALA A 300 11.72 -7.66 22.75
N TYR A 301 11.15 -7.65 21.55
CA TYR A 301 9.87 -7.01 21.27
C TYR A 301 8.83 -8.05 20.88
N LEU A 302 8.05 -8.42 21.88
CA LEU A 302 7.12 -9.53 21.80
C LEU A 302 5.70 -9.04 21.52
N ALA A 303 4.91 -9.86 20.84
CA ALA A 303 3.52 -9.55 20.57
C ALA A 303 2.73 -9.48 21.88
N SER A 304 2.21 -8.29 22.22
CA SER A 304 1.54 -8.04 23.49
C SER A 304 0.53 -6.90 23.41
N GLY A 305 -0.51 -6.93 24.24
CA GLY A 305 -1.57 -5.93 24.29
C GLY A 305 -2.53 -5.97 23.09
N ASN A 306 -2.36 -6.95 22.19
CA ASN A 306 -3.21 -7.07 21.02
C ASN A 306 -4.62 -7.54 21.38
N LEU A 307 -5.60 -7.13 20.58
CA LEU A 307 -7.00 -7.49 20.72
C LEU A 307 -7.57 -8.02 19.40
N VAL A 308 -7.92 -9.31 19.37
CA VAL A 308 -8.67 -9.92 18.28
C VAL A 308 -10.12 -10.15 18.74
N ALA A 309 -11.08 -9.37 18.24
CA ALA A 309 -12.48 -9.43 18.69
C ALA A 309 -13.51 -9.10 17.59
N GLY A 310 -14.70 -9.69 17.68
CA GLY A 310 -15.82 -9.36 16.79
C GLY A 310 -15.64 -9.76 15.32
N ASN A 311 -14.58 -10.49 14.97
CA ASN A 311 -14.35 -10.99 13.61
C ASN A 311 -15.27 -12.19 13.30
N LEU A 312 -15.60 -12.33 12.03
CA LEU A 312 -16.21 -13.53 11.45
C LEU A 312 -15.12 -14.36 10.78
N ILE A 313 -14.78 -15.51 11.38
CA ILE A 313 -13.64 -16.33 10.96
C ILE A 313 -14.13 -17.69 10.44
N ASP A 314 -13.73 -18.02 9.22
CA ASP A 314 -14.05 -19.28 8.53
C ASP A 314 -12.77 -19.95 7.98
N PRO A 315 -12.11 -20.80 8.79
CA PRO A 315 -10.89 -21.51 8.39
C PRO A 315 -11.07 -22.34 7.11
N ARG A 316 -10.01 -22.40 6.30
CA ARG A 316 -10.01 -23.19 5.06
C ARG A 316 -10.25 -24.68 5.31
N THR A 317 -9.55 -25.24 6.30
CA THR A 317 -9.61 -26.67 6.62
C THR A 317 -9.86 -26.89 8.10
N VAL A 318 -10.26 -28.13 8.45
CA VAL A 318 -10.43 -28.54 9.85
C VAL A 318 -9.12 -28.64 10.63
N LEU A 319 -7.97 -28.42 10.00
CA LEU A 319 -6.66 -28.41 10.68
C LEU A 319 -6.17 -26.98 10.96
N ASP A 320 -6.77 -25.99 10.32
CA ASP A 320 -6.41 -24.59 10.48
C ASP A 320 -7.12 -24.02 11.71
N TRP A 321 -6.37 -23.30 12.55
CA TRP A 321 -6.92 -22.66 13.72
C TRP A 321 -7.56 -21.32 13.33
N PRO A 322 -8.76 -20.97 13.83
CA PRO A 322 -9.28 -19.62 13.58
C PRO A 322 -8.37 -18.53 14.14
N ILE A 323 -7.84 -18.76 15.34
CA ILE A 323 -6.91 -17.87 16.03
C ILE A 323 -5.83 -18.74 16.65
N TYR A 324 -4.57 -18.39 16.39
CA TYR A 324 -3.39 -18.94 17.04
C TYR A 324 -2.72 -17.87 17.90
N THR A 325 -2.34 -18.22 19.13
CA THR A 325 -1.46 -17.40 19.97
C THR A 325 -0.28 -18.22 20.48
N ASP A 326 0.91 -17.61 20.56
CA ASP A 326 2.06 -18.22 21.21
C ASP A 326 1.97 -18.08 22.74
N ASN A 327 2.14 -19.20 23.46
CA ASN A 327 1.86 -19.30 24.90
C ASN A 327 2.88 -18.56 25.79
N GLY A 328 3.99 -18.10 25.22
CA GLY A 328 5.11 -17.53 25.98
C GLY A 328 5.01 -16.03 26.25
N TYR A 329 4.25 -15.29 25.42
CA TYR A 329 4.58 -13.88 25.22
C TYR A 329 3.38 -12.95 24.98
N SER A 330 2.19 -13.49 24.75
CA SER A 330 0.95 -12.71 24.62
C SER A 330 0.18 -12.64 25.96
N ASN A 331 -0.22 -11.44 26.37
CA ASN A 331 -1.09 -11.19 27.52
C ASN A 331 -2.56 -11.20 27.06
N ASP A 332 -3.19 -12.36 27.20
CA ASP A 332 -4.45 -12.75 26.57
C ASP A 332 -5.71 -11.97 26.99
N GLU A 333 -6.21 -11.12 26.07
CA GLU A 333 -7.64 -10.85 25.88
C GLU A 333 -8.16 -11.36 24.51
N ASN A 334 -7.30 -12.04 23.73
CA ASN A 334 -7.59 -12.47 22.36
C ASN A 334 -8.73 -13.51 22.28
N GLY A 335 -9.61 -13.36 21.28
CA GLY A 335 -10.70 -14.31 21.00
C GLY A 335 -12.01 -14.08 21.75
N LYS A 336 -12.11 -13.07 22.63
CA LYS A 336 -13.40 -12.67 23.23
C LYS A 336 -14.34 -12.15 22.13
N ASN A 337 -15.53 -12.75 22.01
CA ASN A 337 -16.62 -12.37 21.08
C ASN A 337 -16.34 -12.57 19.57
N ALA A 338 -15.36 -13.39 19.17
CA ALA A 338 -15.25 -13.82 17.77
C ALA A 338 -16.36 -14.84 17.41
N THR A 339 -16.87 -14.77 16.19
CA THR A 339 -17.85 -15.74 15.66
C THR A 339 -17.15 -16.69 14.69
N PHE A 340 -17.22 -17.98 14.96
CA PHE A 340 -16.59 -19.03 14.15
C PHE A 340 -17.66 -19.80 13.36
N LEU A 341 -17.55 -19.84 12.03
CA LEU A 341 -18.53 -20.51 11.17
C LEU A 341 -18.28 -22.02 11.02
N SER A 342 -17.02 -22.43 11.04
CA SER A 342 -16.63 -23.83 10.94
C SER A 342 -15.37 -24.07 11.76
N ASN A 343 -15.41 -24.98 12.74
CA ASN A 343 -14.21 -25.36 13.48
C ASN A 343 -14.37 -26.71 14.18
N ALA A 344 -13.51 -27.68 13.84
CA ALA A 344 -13.46 -28.98 14.50
C ALA A 344 -12.43 -29.04 15.66
N VAL A 345 -11.47 -28.12 15.71
CA VAL A 345 -10.32 -28.08 16.65
C VAL A 345 -10.60 -27.23 17.89
N GLY A 346 -11.66 -26.42 17.88
CA GLY A 346 -11.99 -25.49 18.95
C GLY A 346 -11.46 -24.07 18.68
N PRO A 347 -12.10 -23.03 19.24
CA PRO A 347 -12.03 -21.65 18.73
C PRO A 347 -10.64 -20.99 18.75
N MET A 348 -9.68 -21.57 19.49
CA MET A 348 -8.38 -20.95 19.72
C MET A 348 -7.31 -21.99 20.01
N ALA A 349 -6.14 -21.79 19.42
CA ALA A 349 -4.88 -22.44 19.78
C ALA A 349 -4.15 -21.64 20.81
N VAL A 350 -3.67 -22.35 21.83
CA VAL A 350 -2.57 -21.87 22.62
C VAL A 350 -1.55 -23.01 22.62
N GLN A 351 -0.43 -22.82 21.92
CA GLN A 351 0.59 -23.86 21.77
C GLN A 351 1.92 -23.39 22.38
N ASP A 352 2.53 -24.27 23.18
CA ASP A 352 3.87 -24.05 23.71
C ASP A 352 4.92 -24.10 22.58
N PHE A 353 5.86 -23.18 22.69
CA PHE A 353 6.92 -22.80 21.76
C PHE A 353 7.52 -23.91 20.87
N PHE A 354 7.61 -23.67 19.56
CA PHE A 354 8.60 -24.32 18.68
C PHE A 354 9.71 -23.30 18.40
N GLU A 355 10.95 -23.62 18.80
CA GLU A 355 12.12 -22.80 18.44
C GLU A 355 12.28 -22.75 16.91
N TRP A 356 12.12 -21.55 16.36
CA TRP A 356 12.40 -21.24 14.97
C TRP A 356 13.91 -21.13 14.78
N ASN A 357 14.52 -22.14 14.17
CA ASN A 357 15.87 -22.06 13.64
C ASN A 357 15.75 -21.82 12.12
N GLY A 358 15.72 -20.55 11.73
CA GLY A 358 16.02 -20.11 10.36
C GLY A 358 17.53 -20.08 10.13
#